data_AF-A0A3D2DNW8-F1
#
_entry.id   AF-A0A3D2DNW8-F1
#
_cell.length_a   1.000
_cell.length_b   1.000
_cell.length_c   1.000
_cell.angle_alpha   90.00
_cell.angle_beta   90.00
_cell.angle_gamma   90.00
#
_symmetry.space_group_name_H-M   'P 1'
#
loop_
_entity.id
_entity.type
_entity.pdbx_description
1 polymer ?
#
loop_
_entity_poly.entity_id
_entity_poly.type
_entity_poly.pdbx_seq_one_letter_code
_entity_poly.pdbx_strand_id
1 'polypeptide(L)'
;TEPTCTKAGVKTYTCANCGETKTEAIEALGHKMGAYHVTKEATCTEEGVETSECERCDHKETKAIAKKAHTPGEAKVEKEPTCTEAGKKVTRCTVCGVVLEEEVIGATGHTYDDGVVTKKATCTEAGVKTYTCTKC
;
A
#
# COMPACT_ATOMS: atom_id res chain seq x y z
N THR A 1 49.27 -3.26 14.82
CA THR A 1 48.23 -3.02 13.81
C THR A 1 47.19 -2.09 14.40
N GLU A 2 46.66 -1.17 13.60
CA GLU A 2 45.59 -0.27 14.06
C GLU A 2 44.26 -1.03 14.19
N PRO A 3 43.40 -0.68 15.18
CA PRO A 3 42.06 -1.25 15.29
C PRO A 3 41.14 -0.74 14.19
N THR A 4 40.16 -1.56 13.80
CA THR A 4 39.04 -1.15 12.92
C THR A 4 37.73 -1.12 13.70
N CYS A 5 36.60 -0.81 13.05
CA CYS A 5 35.28 -0.88 13.69
C CYS A 5 34.96 -2.25 14.30
N THR A 6 35.44 -3.34 13.70
CA THR A 6 35.09 -4.72 14.10
C THR A 6 36.28 -5.57 14.52
N LYS A 7 37.51 -5.17 14.19
CA LYS A 7 38.71 -5.93 14.53
C LYS A 7 39.56 -5.14 15.54
N ALA A 8 39.92 -5.81 16.62
CA ALA A 8 40.91 -5.32 17.57
C ALA A 8 42.26 -5.07 16.87
N GLY A 9 42.97 -4.05 17.30
CA GLY A 9 44.35 -3.77 16.92
C GLY A 9 45.33 -4.40 17.90
N VAL A 10 46.63 -4.28 17.61
CA VAL A 10 47.68 -4.64 18.57
C VAL A 10 48.79 -3.61 18.56
N LYS A 11 49.32 -3.29 19.74
CA LYS A 11 50.55 -2.50 19.90
C LYS A 11 51.68 -3.43 20.36
N THR A 12 52.77 -3.44 19.62
CA THR A 12 53.95 -4.27 19.92
C THR A 12 55.08 -3.39 20.41
N TYR A 13 55.66 -3.74 21.56
CA TYR A 13 56.84 -3.11 22.11
C TYR A 13 58.00 -4.09 21.97
N THR A 14 59.15 -3.61 21.50
CA THR A 14 60.37 -4.42 21.34
C THR A 14 61.49 -3.84 22.19
N CYS A 15 62.12 -4.66 23.03
CA CYS A 15 63.28 -4.24 23.81
C CYS A 15 64.49 -4.07 22.89
N ALA A 16 65.08 -2.88 22.85
CA ALA A 16 66.23 -2.59 21.99
C ALA A 16 67.51 -3.35 22.38
N ASN A 17 67.61 -3.81 23.63
CA ASN A 17 68.81 -4.46 24.16
C ASN A 17 68.80 -6.00 24.02
N CYS A 18 67.63 -6.65 24.10
CA CYS A 18 67.51 -8.12 24.04
C CYS A 18 66.58 -8.65 22.93
N GLY A 19 65.84 -7.78 22.24
CA GLY A 19 64.96 -8.15 21.13
C GLY A 19 63.62 -8.78 21.53
N GLU A 20 63.36 -9.02 22.81
CA GLU A 20 62.07 -9.55 23.27
C GLU A 20 60.91 -8.58 22.97
N THR A 21 59.74 -9.15 22.65
CA THR A 21 58.55 -8.37 22.30
C THR A 21 57.40 -8.60 23.28
N LYS A 22 56.70 -7.52 23.64
CA LYS A 22 55.43 -7.55 24.38
C LYS A 22 54.33 -7.00 23.49
N THR A 23 53.19 -7.69 23.42
CA THR A 23 52.01 -7.23 22.68
C THR A 23 50.87 -6.87 23.61
N GLU A 24 50.23 -5.74 23.36
CA GLU A 24 49.01 -5.30 24.04
C GLU A 24 47.88 -5.18 23.01
N ALA A 25 46.72 -5.77 23.32
CA ALA A 25 45.54 -5.65 22.48
C ALA A 25 44.93 -4.24 22.58
N ILE A 26 44.44 -3.74 21.46
CA ILE A 26 43.65 -2.51 21.40
C ILE A 26 42.24 -2.92 20.97
N GLU A 27 41.24 -2.59 21.79
CA GLU A 27 39.85 -2.90 21.48
C GLU A 27 39.42 -2.32 20.13
N ALA A 28 38.45 -2.99 19.49
CA ALA A 28 37.86 -2.48 18.26
C ALA A 28 37.22 -1.10 18.50
N LEU A 29 37.26 -0.23 17.48
CA LEU A 29 36.78 1.15 17.60
C LEU A 29 35.25 1.26 17.78
N GLY A 30 34.52 0.19 17.50
CA GLY A 30 33.07 0.22 17.34
C GLY A 30 32.64 1.06 16.13
N HIS A 31 31.34 1.03 15.86
CA HIS A 31 30.78 1.84 14.79
C HIS A 31 30.49 3.27 15.28
N LYS A 32 30.87 4.26 14.48
CA LYS A 32 30.47 5.66 14.67
C LYS A 32 29.32 5.96 13.72
N MET A 33 28.10 5.72 14.18
CA MET A 33 26.88 5.97 13.41
C MET A 33 26.65 7.47 13.18
N GLY A 34 26.36 7.85 11.94
CA GLY A 34 25.86 9.18 11.59
C GLY A 34 24.38 9.36 11.93
N ALA A 35 23.83 10.54 11.64
CA ALA A 35 22.39 10.77 11.75
C ALA A 35 21.62 9.92 10.73
N TYR A 36 20.42 9.47 11.11
CA TYR A 36 19.50 8.86 10.15
C TYR A 36 19.07 9.89 9.11
N HIS A 37 18.99 9.46 7.85
CA HIS A 37 18.42 10.23 6.76
C HIS A 37 17.54 9.34 5.88
N VAL A 38 16.54 9.92 5.23
CA VAL A 38 15.64 9.17 4.36
C VAL A 38 16.39 8.73 3.10
N THR A 39 16.44 7.43 2.86
CA THR A 39 17.03 6.82 1.66
C THR A 39 15.97 6.28 0.71
N LYS A 40 14.77 5.98 1.24
CA LYS A 40 13.58 5.68 0.45
C LYS A 40 12.39 6.41 1.03
N GLU A 41 11.77 7.27 0.23
CA GLU A 41 10.53 7.94 0.62
C GLU A 41 9.37 6.95 0.76
N ALA A 42 8.56 7.10 1.81
CA ALA A 42 7.34 6.31 1.96
C ALA A 42 6.27 6.74 0.94
N THR A 43 5.49 5.77 0.47
CA THR A 43 4.32 5.97 -0.39
C THR A 43 3.07 5.38 0.28
N CYS A 44 1.90 5.50 -0.35
CA CYS A 44 0.70 4.83 0.18
C CYS A 44 0.67 3.32 -0.12
N THR A 45 1.61 2.79 -0.90
CA THR A 45 1.70 1.36 -1.24
C THR A 45 2.93 0.69 -0.64
N GLU A 46 3.98 1.45 -0.35
CA GLU A 46 5.27 0.95 0.14
C GLU A 46 5.77 1.76 1.34
N GLU A 47 6.39 1.07 2.29
CA GLU A 47 7.11 1.72 3.39
C GLU A 47 8.35 2.45 2.86
N GLY A 48 8.69 3.54 3.52
CA GLY A 48 9.96 4.23 3.33
C GLY A 48 11.06 3.62 4.19
N VAL A 49 12.27 4.13 4.03
CA VAL A 49 13.45 3.70 4.79
C VAL A 49 14.28 4.92 5.14
N GLU A 50 14.68 5.00 6.40
CA GLU A 50 15.80 5.85 6.82
C GLU A 50 17.03 4.99 7.13
N THR A 51 18.21 5.52 6.83
CA THR A 51 19.50 4.82 6.99
C THR A 51 20.46 5.69 7.78
N SER A 52 21.17 5.07 8.72
CA SER A 52 22.35 5.63 9.37
C SER A 52 23.56 4.84 8.92
N GLU A 53 24.65 5.53 8.59
CA GLU A 53 25.87 4.94 8.05
C GLU A 53 27.04 5.21 9.00
N CYS A 54 27.93 4.23 9.12
CA CYS A 54 29.17 4.42 9.86
C CYS A 54 30.09 5.38 9.11
N GLU A 55 30.59 6.41 9.76
CA GLU A 55 31.53 7.36 9.13
C GLU A 55 32.91 6.75 8.81
N ARG A 56 33.16 5.52 9.28
CA ARG A 56 34.48 4.86 9.21
C ARG A 56 34.50 3.58 8.36
N CYS A 57 33.33 3.03 8.01
CA CYS A 57 33.23 1.78 7.24
C CYS A 57 31.83 1.64 6.60
N ASP A 58 31.61 0.59 5.83
CA ASP A 58 30.36 0.39 5.08
C ASP A 58 29.19 -0.17 5.91
N HIS A 59 29.31 -0.20 7.24
CA HIS A 59 28.22 -0.67 8.09
C HIS A 59 27.06 0.34 8.09
N LYS A 60 25.83 -0.17 7.99
CA LYS A 60 24.60 0.62 7.95
C LYS A 60 23.53 0.02 8.85
N GLU A 61 22.75 0.89 9.45
CA GLU A 61 21.54 0.55 10.18
C GLU A 61 20.33 1.18 9.48
N THR A 62 19.23 0.44 9.38
CA THR A 62 18.03 0.89 8.68
C THR A 62 16.81 0.83 9.59
N LYS A 63 15.91 1.79 9.43
CA LYS A 63 14.58 1.78 10.05
C LYS A 63 13.50 1.99 9.00
N ALA A 64 12.38 1.31 9.18
CA ALA A 64 11.21 1.46 8.32
C ALA A 64 10.47 2.77 8.66
N ILE A 65 10.01 3.46 7.62
CA ILE A 65 9.10 4.60 7.71
C ILE A 65 7.72 4.10 7.29
N ALA A 66 6.72 4.28 8.15
CA ALA A 66 5.36 3.84 7.86
C ALA A 66 4.84 4.40 6.52
N LYS A 67 3.98 3.62 5.86
CA LYS A 67 3.30 4.04 4.63
C LYS A 67 2.53 5.34 4.85
N LYS A 68 2.46 6.16 3.80
CA LYS A 68 1.56 7.32 3.79
C LYS A 68 0.11 6.83 3.75
N ALA A 69 -0.80 7.59 4.34
CA ALA A 69 -2.22 7.31 4.21
C ALA A 69 -2.66 7.39 2.74
N HIS A 70 -3.67 6.58 2.36
CA HIS A 70 -4.32 6.75 1.07
C HIS A 70 -5.08 8.07 1.02
N THR A 71 -5.10 8.71 -0.15
CA THR A 71 -5.85 9.93 -0.39
C THR A 71 -7.14 9.58 -1.12
N PRO A 72 -8.31 9.60 -0.47
CA PRO A 72 -9.57 9.27 -1.13
C PRO A 72 -9.90 10.30 -2.21
N GLY A 73 -10.29 9.81 -3.38
CA GLY A 73 -10.86 10.62 -4.45
C GLY A 73 -12.37 10.77 -4.32
N GLU A 74 -13.00 11.26 -5.40
CA GLU A 74 -14.45 11.29 -5.52
C GLU A 74 -14.99 9.89 -5.83
N ALA A 75 -16.17 9.57 -5.28
CA ALA A 75 -16.90 8.36 -5.63
C ALA A 75 -17.37 8.45 -7.09
N LYS A 76 -17.08 7.42 -7.89
CA LYS A 76 -17.48 7.35 -9.30
C LYS A 76 -18.36 6.14 -9.54
N VAL A 77 -19.44 6.32 -10.31
CA VAL A 77 -20.27 5.19 -10.76
C VAL A 77 -19.47 4.41 -11.80
N GLU A 78 -19.17 3.14 -11.49
CA GLU A 78 -18.48 2.23 -12.42
C GLU A 78 -19.48 1.29 -13.11
N LYS A 79 -20.63 1.03 -12.47
CA LYS A 79 -21.74 0.29 -13.04
C LYS A 79 -23.03 1.04 -12.74
N GLU A 80 -23.73 1.48 -13.78
CA GLU A 80 -25.08 2.04 -13.63
C GLU A 80 -26.07 0.94 -13.22
N PRO A 81 -27.03 1.20 -12.32
CA PRO A 81 -28.09 0.26 -12.01
C PRO A 81 -29.06 0.12 -13.19
N THR A 82 -29.66 -1.05 -13.35
CA THR A 82 -30.75 -1.30 -14.29
C THR A 82 -32.04 -1.65 -13.56
N CYS A 83 -33.11 -1.94 -14.31
CA CYS A 83 -34.38 -2.40 -13.77
C CYS A 83 -34.26 -3.69 -12.92
N THR A 84 -33.24 -4.52 -13.19
CA THR A 84 -33.03 -5.83 -12.54
C THR A 84 -31.68 -5.97 -11.86
N GLU A 85 -30.65 -5.24 -12.30
CA GLU A 85 -29.30 -5.36 -11.77
C GLU A 85 -28.91 -4.14 -10.93
N ALA A 86 -28.27 -4.39 -9.79
CA ALA A 86 -27.66 -3.33 -9.02
C ALA A 86 -26.47 -2.72 -9.77
N GLY A 87 -26.31 -1.42 -9.60
CA GLY A 87 -25.14 -0.64 -9.97
C GLY A 87 -24.11 -0.61 -8.83
N LYS A 88 -23.04 0.13 -9.06
CA LYS A 88 -21.89 0.22 -8.16
C LYS A 88 -21.20 1.56 -8.32
N LYS A 89 -20.91 2.23 -7.20
CA LYS A 89 -19.99 3.36 -7.14
C LYS A 89 -18.76 3.00 -6.30
N VAL A 90 -17.61 3.52 -6.72
CA VAL A 90 -16.30 3.20 -6.14
C VAL A 90 -15.54 4.48 -5.84
N THR A 91 -14.92 4.52 -4.66
CA THR A 91 -13.95 5.55 -4.28
C THR A 91 -12.55 4.97 -4.38
N ARG A 92 -11.69 5.62 -5.16
CA ARG A 92 -10.29 5.18 -5.38
C ARG A 92 -9.31 6.14 -4.73
N CYS A 93 -8.18 5.62 -4.28
CA CYS A 93 -7.04 6.45 -3.90
C CYS A 93 -6.58 7.25 -5.12
N THR A 94 -6.47 8.58 -5.01
CA THR A 94 -6.02 9.44 -6.12
C THR A 94 -4.55 9.23 -6.47
N VAL A 95 -3.75 8.68 -5.54
CA VAL A 95 -2.31 8.47 -5.70
C VAL A 95 -2.00 7.13 -6.36
N CYS A 96 -2.61 6.03 -5.91
CA CYS A 96 -2.27 4.68 -6.38
C CYS A 96 -3.43 3.94 -7.06
N GLY A 97 -4.64 4.49 -7.09
CA GLY A 97 -5.80 3.91 -7.79
C GLY A 97 -6.47 2.72 -7.09
N VAL A 98 -5.97 2.28 -5.93
CA VAL A 98 -6.60 1.21 -5.14
C VAL A 98 -8.01 1.62 -4.73
N VAL A 99 -8.94 0.67 -4.74
CA VAL A 99 -10.29 0.87 -4.22
C VAL A 99 -10.23 0.98 -2.70
N LEU A 100 -10.74 2.09 -2.18
CA LEU A 100 -10.82 2.36 -0.75
C LEU A 100 -12.20 2.04 -0.20
N GLU A 101 -13.22 2.29 -1.00
CA GLU A 101 -14.61 2.07 -0.63
C GLU A 101 -15.42 1.68 -1.88
N GLU A 102 -16.40 0.82 -1.66
CA GLU A 102 -17.32 0.35 -2.66
C GLU A 102 -18.73 0.36 -2.10
N GLU A 103 -19.65 0.99 -2.83
CA GLU A 103 -21.05 1.05 -2.44
C GLU A 103 -21.93 0.53 -3.57
N VAL A 104 -22.93 -0.26 -3.18
CA VAL A 104 -23.94 -0.81 -4.10
C VAL A 104 -25.02 0.24 -4.34
N ILE A 105 -25.34 0.48 -5.61
CA ILE A 105 -26.49 1.29 -6.02
C ILE A 105 -27.63 0.31 -6.33
N GLY A 106 -28.72 0.35 -5.58
CA GLY A 106 -29.85 -0.57 -5.78
C GLY A 106 -30.40 -0.51 -7.22
N ALA A 107 -30.92 -1.64 -7.70
CA ALA A 107 -31.63 -1.70 -8.99
C ALA A 107 -32.80 -0.70 -9.00
N THR A 108 -33.07 -0.09 -10.15
CA THR A 108 -34.12 0.95 -10.26
C THR A 108 -35.53 0.38 -10.18
N GLY A 109 -35.67 -0.94 -10.32
CA GLY A 109 -36.96 -1.62 -10.45
C GLY A 109 -37.63 -1.36 -11.79
N HIS A 110 -38.75 -2.04 -12.02
CA HIS A 110 -39.54 -1.90 -13.24
C HIS A 110 -40.44 -0.66 -13.19
N THR A 111 -40.53 0.06 -14.30
CA THR A 111 -41.55 1.08 -14.55
C THR A 111 -42.38 0.61 -15.74
N TYR A 112 -43.62 0.19 -15.51
CA TYR A 112 -44.49 -0.37 -16.55
C TYR A 112 -45.29 0.73 -17.28
N ASP A 113 -45.65 0.48 -18.54
CA ASP A 113 -46.61 1.28 -19.30
C ASP A 113 -48.06 1.12 -18.78
N ASP A 114 -49.02 1.81 -19.40
CA ASP A 114 -50.46 1.68 -19.06
C ASP A 114 -51.03 0.28 -19.38
N GLY A 115 -50.25 -0.57 -20.03
CA GLY A 115 -50.61 -1.91 -20.48
C GLY A 115 -51.57 -1.93 -21.66
N VAL A 116 -51.38 -2.90 -22.56
CA VAL A 116 -52.19 -3.08 -23.76
C VAL A 116 -53.02 -4.35 -23.63
N VAL A 117 -54.31 -4.28 -23.99
CA VAL A 117 -55.17 -5.47 -24.06
C VAL A 117 -54.73 -6.31 -25.26
N THR A 118 -54.09 -7.44 -25.00
CA THR A 118 -53.58 -8.36 -26.03
C THR A 118 -54.56 -9.49 -26.33
N LYS A 119 -55.46 -9.81 -25.39
CA LYS A 119 -56.61 -10.69 -25.60
C LYS A 119 -57.85 -10.07 -24.95
N LYS A 120 -58.90 -9.80 -25.73
CA LYS A 120 -60.17 -9.30 -25.19
C LYS A 120 -60.90 -10.42 -24.46
N ALA A 121 -61.48 -10.11 -23.30
CA ALA A 121 -62.29 -11.07 -22.56
C ALA A 121 -63.62 -11.40 -23.28
N THR A 122 -64.10 -12.63 -23.12
CA THR A 122 -65.41 -13.09 -23.60
C THR A 122 -66.20 -13.68 -22.42
N CYS A 123 -67.43 -14.16 -22.66
CA CYS A 123 -68.25 -14.80 -21.62
C CYS A 123 -67.68 -16.14 -21.14
N THR A 124 -66.76 -16.75 -21.88
CA THR A 124 -66.18 -18.06 -21.57
C THR A 124 -64.67 -18.02 -21.37
N GLU A 125 -63.98 -16.93 -21.76
CA GLU A 125 -62.52 -16.84 -21.69
C GLU A 125 -62.05 -15.52 -21.05
N ALA A 126 -61.06 -15.63 -20.15
CA ALA A 126 -60.38 -14.47 -19.60
C ALA A 126 -59.61 -13.69 -20.69
N GLY A 127 -59.67 -12.37 -20.60
CA GLY A 127 -58.81 -11.48 -21.38
C GLY A 127 -57.41 -11.38 -20.78
N VAL A 128 -56.46 -10.89 -21.57
CA VAL A 128 -55.07 -10.65 -21.15
C VAL A 128 -54.74 -9.19 -21.41
N LYS A 129 -54.20 -8.53 -20.39
CA LYS A 129 -53.59 -7.20 -20.50
C LYS A 129 -52.10 -7.35 -20.21
N THR A 130 -51.27 -6.98 -21.17
CA THR A 130 -49.81 -7.12 -21.10
C THR A 130 -49.21 -5.76 -20.75
N TYR A 131 -48.30 -5.74 -19.78
CA TYR A 131 -47.56 -4.55 -19.35
C TYR A 131 -46.10 -4.66 -19.82
N THR A 132 -45.55 -3.58 -20.38
CA THR A 132 -44.16 -3.53 -20.85
C THR A 132 -43.35 -2.60 -19.96
N CYS A 133 -42.17 -3.01 -19.53
CA CYS A 133 -41.25 -2.12 -18.82
C CYS A 133 -40.71 -1.05 -19.79
N THR A 134 -40.80 0.21 -19.40
CA THR A 134 -40.42 1.39 -20.21
C THR A 134 -38.99 1.86 -19.96
N LYS A 135 -38.29 1.25 -18.99
CA LYS A 135 -36.94 1.63 -18.53
C LYS A 135 -35.95 0.46 -18.41
N CYS A 136 -36.26 -0.67 -19.04
CA CYS A 136 -35.23 -1.65 -19.40
C CYS A 136 -34.75 -1.29 -20.83
#